data_AF-A0A846TSE1-F1
#
_entry.id   AF-A0A846TSE1-F1
#
_cell.length_a   1.000
_cell.length_b   1.000
_cell.length_c   1.000
_cell.angle_alpha   90.00
_cell.angle_beta   90.00
_cell.angle_gamma   90.00
#
_symmetry.space_group_name_H-M   'P 1'
#
loop_
_entity.id
_entity.type
_entity.pdbx_description
1 polymer ?
#
loop_
_entity_poly.entity_id
_entity_poly.type
_entity_poly.pdbx_seq_one_letter_code
_entity_poly.pdbx_strand_id
1 'polypeptide(L)'
;MHFQEQTVGDFKIYAGAIEAAHGGYVAAVVVKQVHGGGAPCEVFRDESMCDGRCWTDPESALHYAMTAGRSVIRDRARLQSA
;
A
#
# COMPACT_ATOMS: atom_id res chain seq x y z
N MET A 1 12.77 9.47 0.50
CA MET A 1 11.47 8.78 0.25
C MET A 1 11.60 7.82 -0.93
N HIS A 2 11.36 6.52 -0.70
CA HIS A 2 11.29 5.52 -1.76
C HIS A 2 9.85 5.19 -2.08
N PHE A 3 9.58 4.85 -3.33
CA PHE A 3 8.22 4.65 -3.81
C PHE A 3 8.19 3.55 -4.86
N GLN A 4 7.13 2.74 -4.81
CA GLN A 4 6.86 1.70 -5.79
C GLN A 4 5.36 1.66 -6.06
N GLU A 5 4.97 1.52 -7.32
CA GLU A 5 3.57 1.27 -7.69
C GLU A 5 3.41 -0.05 -8.43
N GLN A 6 2.25 -0.66 -8.26
CA GLN A 6 1.88 -1.88 -8.98
C GLN A 6 0.38 -1.89 -9.29
N THR A 7 0.04 -2.11 -10.56
CA THR A 7 -1.33 -2.38 -10.99
C THR A 7 -1.64 -3.86 -10.82
N VAL A 8 -2.77 -4.18 -10.19
CA VAL A 8 -3.27 -5.54 -9.94
C VAL A 8 -4.75 -5.58 -10.28
N GLY A 9 -5.08 -6.14 -11.45
CA GLY A 9 -6.45 -6.13 -11.97
C GLY A 9 -7.00 -4.71 -12.08
N ASP A 10 -8.14 -4.48 -11.44
CA ASP A 10 -8.82 -3.18 -11.41
C ASP A 10 -8.28 -2.20 -10.37
N PHE A 11 -7.23 -2.58 -9.64
CA PHE A 11 -6.65 -1.80 -8.55
C PHE A 11 -5.22 -1.36 -8.86
N LYS A 12 -4.79 -0.27 -8.25
CA LYS A 12 -3.40 0.19 -8.24
C LYS A 12 -2.94 0.38 -6.80
N ILE A 13 -1.83 -0.24 -6.45
CA ILE A 13 -1.14 -0.12 -5.17
C ILE A 13 -0.05 0.94 -5.33
N TYR A 14 0.02 1.85 -4.37
CA TYR A 14 1.03 2.88 -4.22
C TYR A 14 1.74 2.63 -2.88
N ALA A 15 2.93 2.06 -2.91
CA ALA A 15 3.74 1.79 -1.73
C ALA A 15 4.81 2.87 -1.55
N GLY A 16 4.97 3.35 -0.32
CA GLY A 16 5.98 4.30 0.08
C GLY A 16 6.83 3.78 1.23
N ALA A 17 8.11 4.13 1.22
CA ALA A 17 8.98 4.04 2.37
C ALA A 17 9.51 5.45 2.69
N ILE A 18 9.07 5.98 3.82
CA ILE A 18 9.29 7.35 4.28
C ILE A 18 10.37 7.31 5.35
N GLU A 19 11.38 8.17 5.24
CA GLU A 19 12.46 8.23 6.24
C GLU A 19 11.93 8.80 7.56
N ALA A 20 12.20 8.09 8.68
CA ALA A 20 11.80 8.53 10.00
C ALA A 20 12.80 9.53 10.60
N ALA A 21 12.34 10.43 11.46
CA ALA A 21 13.18 11.45 12.09
C ALA A 21 14.36 10.89 12.93
N HIS A 22 14.23 9.65 13.43
CA HIS A 22 15.27 8.98 14.23
C HIS A 22 16.08 7.94 13.44
N GLY A 23 15.98 7.95 12.10
CA GLY A 23 16.58 6.96 11.22
C GLY A 23 15.66 5.76 10.96
N GLY A 24 15.94 5.07 9.86
CA GLY A 24 15.08 4.00 9.33
C GLY A 24 13.93 4.52 8.48
N TYR A 25 13.03 3.61 8.12
CA TYR A 25 11.94 3.85 7.20
C TYR A 25 10.61 3.44 7.82
N VAL A 26 9.55 4.16 7.45
CA VAL A 26 8.15 3.88 7.76
C VAL A 26 7.46 3.49 6.46
N ALA A 27 6.75 2.37 6.47
CA ALA A 27 5.97 1.94 5.33
C ALA A 27 4.66 2.74 5.23
N ALA A 28 4.27 3.05 4.01
CA ALA A 28 2.99 3.67 3.68
C ALA A 28 2.39 2.96 2.46
N VAL A 29 1.07 2.83 2.40
CA VAL A 29 0.37 2.28 1.25
C VAL A 29 -0.92 3.00 0.98
N VAL A 30 -1.21 3.22 -0.30
CA VAL A 30 -2.52 3.62 -0.80
C VAL A 30 -2.95 2.62 -1.86
N VAL A 31 -4.17 2.13 -1.78
CA VAL A 31 -4.78 1.29 -2.80
C VAL A 31 -5.93 2.06 -3.42
N LYS A 32 -5.92 2.19 -4.74
CA LYS A 32 -6.99 2.81 -5.51
C LYS A 32 -7.63 1.80 -6.43
N GLN A 33 -8.94 1.81 -6.55
CA GLN A 33 -9.64 1.16 -7.64
C GLN A 33 -9.62 2.10 -8.84
N VAL A 34 -9.02 1.66 -9.94
CA VAL A 34 -8.79 2.43 -11.17
C VAL A 34 -9.70 1.99 -12.32
N HIS A 35 -10.24 0.77 -12.29
CA HIS A 35 -11.24 0.30 -13.25
C HIS A 35 -12.52 -0.14 -12.54
N GLY A 36 -13.66 0.35 -13.02
CA GLY A 36 -14.97 0.13 -12.39
C GLY A 36 -15.91 1.31 -12.59
N GLY A 37 -16.30 1.59 -13.83
CA GLY A 37 -17.40 2.49 -14.22
C GLY A 37 -17.36 3.98 -13.79
N GLY A 38 -16.51 4.37 -12.85
CA GLY A 38 -16.45 5.71 -12.25
C GLY A 38 -15.02 6.23 -12.03
N ALA A 39 -14.91 7.39 -11.37
CA ALA A 39 -13.62 8.02 -11.08
C ALA A 39 -12.76 7.13 -10.14
N PRO A 40 -11.42 7.17 -10.27
CA PRO A 40 -10.54 6.40 -9.40
C PRO A 40 -10.86 6.64 -7.93
N CYS A 41 -11.17 5.58 -7.19
CA CYS A 41 -11.59 5.67 -5.80
C CYS A 41 -10.50 5.10 -4.89
N GLU A 42 -10.12 5.85 -3.85
CA GLU A 42 -9.24 5.34 -2.80
C GLU A 42 -10.01 4.34 -1.94
N VAL A 43 -9.57 3.07 -1.96
CA VAL A 43 -10.26 1.98 -1.25
C VAL A 43 -9.59 1.62 0.06
N PHE A 44 -8.33 2.01 0.23
CA PHE A 44 -7.52 1.83 1.44
C PHE A 44 -6.35 2.80 1.45
N ARG A 45 -6.03 3.34 2.62
CA ARG A 45 -4.85 4.17 2.86
C ARG A 45 -4.35 3.93 4.28
N ASP A 46 -3.05 3.72 4.37
CA ASP A 46 -2.33 3.73 5.63
C ASP A 46 -0.99 4.44 5.40
N GLU A 47 -0.82 5.59 6.05
CA GLU A 47 0.33 6.48 5.90
C GLU A 47 1.40 6.30 6.98
N SER A 48 1.13 5.45 7.97
CA SER A 48 2.05 5.14 9.06
C SER A 48 1.87 3.68 9.44
N MET A 49 2.16 2.79 8.50
CA MET A 49 2.22 1.36 8.78
C MET A 49 3.48 1.09 9.59
N CYS A 50 3.47 1.46 10.85
CA CYS A 50 4.54 1.13 11.76
C CYS A 50 4.16 -0.03 12.67
N ASP A 51 2.96 -0.08 13.27
CA ASP A 51 2.73 -0.99 14.44
C ASP A 51 3.89 -0.91 15.47
N GLY A 52 4.58 0.24 15.56
CA GLY A 52 5.83 0.42 16.32
C GLY A 52 7.13 -0.09 15.68
N ARG A 53 7.11 -0.59 14.45
CA ARG A 53 8.29 -1.03 13.68
C ARG A 53 8.82 0.08 12.76
N CYS A 54 10.13 0.30 12.82
CA CYS A 54 10.88 1.04 11.80
C CYS A 54 11.76 0.04 11.05
N TRP A 55 11.79 0.13 9.73
CA TRP A 55 12.66 -0.70 8.89
C TRP A 55 14.04 -0.07 8.76
N THR A 56 15.08 -0.90 8.77
CA THR A 56 16.47 -0.46 8.59
C THR A 56 16.78 -0.11 7.14
N ASP A 57 16.00 -0.65 6.20
CA ASP A 57 16.17 -0.46 4.76
C ASP A 57 14.80 -0.17 4.09
N PRO A 58 14.81 0.60 3.00
CA PRO A 58 13.58 1.01 2.33
C PRO A 58 12.91 -0.14 1.57
N GLU A 59 13.66 -1.15 1.13
CA GLU A 59 13.14 -2.27 0.36
C GLU A 59 12.18 -3.13 1.20
N SER A 60 12.56 -3.41 2.45
CA SER A 60 11.72 -4.13 3.41
C SER A 60 10.43 -3.38 3.74
N ALA A 61 10.49 -2.06 3.90
CA ALA A 61 9.32 -1.21 4.10
C ALA A 61 8.38 -1.23 2.89
N LEU A 62 8.94 -1.13 1.68
CA LEU A 62 8.16 -1.25 0.43
C LEU A 62 7.54 -2.63 0.26
N HIS A 63 8.29 -3.69 0.55
CA HIS A 63 7.80 -5.06 0.46
C HIS A 63 6.63 -5.30 1.44
N TYR A 64 6.74 -4.77 2.67
CA TYR A 64 5.66 -4.82 3.64
C TYR A 64 4.42 -4.07 3.13
N ALA A 65 4.59 -2.83 2.65
CA ALA A 65 3.50 -2.04 2.09
C ALA A 65 2.81 -2.70 0.89
N MET A 66 3.59 -3.30 -0.01
CA MET A 66 3.05 -4.05 -1.15
C MET A 66 2.25 -5.28 -0.71
N THR A 67 2.74 -6.00 0.30
CA THR A 67 2.05 -7.17 0.86
C THR A 67 0.71 -6.78 1.49
N ALA A 68 0.68 -5.67 2.24
CA ALA A 68 -0.55 -5.11 2.78
C ALA A 68 -1.54 -4.72 1.67
N GLY A 69 -1.08 -3.98 0.65
CA GLY A 69 -1.91 -3.57 -0.48
C GLY A 69 -2.52 -4.75 -1.25
N ARG A 70 -1.75 -5.81 -1.48
CA ARG A 70 -2.25 -7.05 -2.12
C ARG A 70 -3.30 -7.76 -1.26
N SER A 71 -3.16 -7.72 0.06
CA SER A 71 -4.13 -8.34 0.98
C SER A 71 -5.47 -7.60 0.94
N VAL A 72 -5.45 -6.26 0.96
CA VAL A 72 -6.65 -5.43 0.78
C VAL A 72 -7.38 -5.75 -0.52
N ILE A 73 -6.65 -5.86 -1.64
CA ILE A 73 -7.26 -6.19 -2.94
C ILE A 73 -7.93 -7.57 -2.90
N ARG A 74 -7.28 -8.55 -2.27
CA ARG A 74 -7.82 -9.91 -2.11
C ARG A 74 -9.13 -9.91 -1.32
N ASP A 75 -9.20 -9.17 -0.22
CA ASP A 75 -10.40 -9.07 0.60
C ASP A 75 -11.53 -8.34 -0.15
N ARG A 76 -11.19 -7.29 -0.90
CA ARG A 76 -12.16 -6.59 -1.77
C ARG A 76 -12.70 -7.48 -2.88
N ALA A 77 -11.85 -8.27 -3.54
CA ALA A 77 -12.29 -9.19 -4.58
C ALA A 77 -13.27 -10.24 -4.04
N ARG A 78 -13.06 -10.72 -2.81
CA ARG A 78 -14.01 -11.63 -2.13
C ARG A 78 -15.35 -10.96 -1.83
N LEU A 79 -15.34 -9.71 -1.38
CA LEU A 79 -16.57 -8.97 -1.07
C LEU A 79 -17.38 -8.59 -2.32
N GLN A 80 -16.74 -8.41 -3.48
CA GLN A 80 -17.42 -8.11 -4.75
C GLN A 80 -18.02 -9.34 -5.44
N SER A 81 -17.69 -10.55 -4.97
CA SER A 81 -18.17 -11.82 -5.55
C SER A 81 -19.24 -12.51 -4.70
N ALA A 82 -19.74 -11.85 -3.65
CA ALA A 82 -20.85 -12.27 -2.79
C ALA A 82 -22.10 -11.44 -3.06
#